data_AF-A0A2J8LT51-F1
#
_entry.id   AF-A0A2J8LT51-F1
#
_cell.length_a   1.000
_cell.length_b   1.000
_cell.length_c   1.000
_cell.angle_alpha   90.00
_cell.angle_beta   90.00
_cell.angle_gamma   90.00
#
_symmetry.space_group_name_H-M   'P 1'
#
loop_
_entity.id
_entity.type
_entity.pdbx_description
1 polymer ?
#
loop_
_entity_poly.entity_id
_entity_poly.type
_entity_poly.pdbx_seq_one_letter_code
_entity_poly.pdbx_strand_id
1 'polypeptide(L)'
;GPDLEMLTGQERVALANRKRECGNAHYQRADFVLAANSYDLAIKAITSSAKVDMTFEEEAQLLQLKVKCLNNLAASQLKLDHYRAALRSCSLVLEHQPDNIKALFRKGKTIHAELSKLVKKHAAQRSTETALYRKMLGNPSRLPAKCPGKGAWSIPWKWLFGATAVALGGVALSVVIAARN
;
A
#
# COMPACT_ATOMS: atom_id res chain seq x y z
N GLY A 1 -4.82 27.35 -25.97
CA GLY A 1 -4.39 28.05 -24.74
C GLY A 1 -3.16 28.87 -25.08
N PRO A 2 -2.75 29.83 -24.22
CA PRO A 2 -1.51 30.58 -24.46
C PRO A 2 -0.31 29.63 -24.46
N ASP A 3 0.72 29.97 -25.24
CA ASP A 3 1.99 29.24 -25.23
C ASP A 3 2.71 29.51 -23.89
N LEU A 4 2.85 28.47 -23.07
CA LEU A 4 3.36 28.57 -21.70
C LEU A 4 4.84 28.95 -21.64
N GLU A 5 5.61 28.66 -22.71
CA GLU A 5 7.05 28.93 -22.74
C GLU A 5 7.37 30.40 -23.04
N MET A 6 6.41 31.12 -23.63
CA MET A 6 6.52 32.53 -24.03
C MET A 6 5.93 33.51 -23.01
N LEU A 7 5.39 33.01 -21.90
CA LEU A 7 4.83 33.86 -20.84
C LEU A 7 5.94 34.56 -20.04
N THR A 8 5.77 35.86 -19.84
CA THR A 8 6.57 36.64 -18.88
C THR A 8 6.36 36.13 -17.44
N GLY A 9 7.26 36.50 -16.52
CA GLY A 9 7.15 36.11 -15.10
C GLY A 9 5.80 36.53 -14.48
N GLN A 10 5.38 37.78 -14.69
CA GLN A 10 4.08 38.29 -14.22
C GLN A 10 2.88 37.55 -14.83
N GLU A 11 2.87 37.31 -16.14
CA GLU A 11 1.77 36.57 -16.78
C GLU A 11 1.69 35.13 -16.28
N ARG A 12 2.83 34.51 -16.02
CA ARG A 12 2.92 33.16 -15.44
C ARG A 12 2.36 33.13 -14.02
N VAL A 13 2.70 34.11 -13.18
CA VAL A 13 2.14 34.26 -11.83
C VAL A 13 0.63 34.45 -11.90
N ALA A 14 0.14 35.31 -12.80
CA ALA A 14 -1.29 35.56 -12.97
C ALA A 14 -2.04 34.31 -13.45
N LEU A 15 -1.51 33.60 -14.46
CA LEU A 15 -2.10 32.37 -14.98
C LEU A 15 -2.15 31.28 -13.92
N ALA A 16 -1.06 31.06 -13.20
CA ALA A 16 -0.99 30.07 -12.14
C ALA A 16 -1.95 30.39 -10.99
N ASN A 17 -2.07 31.66 -10.58
CA ASN A 17 -3.04 32.08 -9.58
C ASN A 17 -4.48 31.85 -10.03
N ARG A 18 -4.81 32.22 -11.28
CA ARG A 18 -6.14 31.97 -11.84
C ARG A 18 -6.48 30.49 -11.81
N LYS A 19 -5.55 29.61 -12.20
CA LYS A 19 -5.75 28.15 -12.14
C LYS A 19 -5.89 27.64 -10.70
N ARG A 20 -5.10 28.17 -9.76
CA ARG A 20 -5.23 27.88 -8.33
C ARG A 20 -6.61 28.28 -7.79
N GLU A 21 -7.13 29.43 -8.19
CA GLU A 21 -8.45 29.92 -7.76
C GLU A 21 -9.60 29.11 -8.36
N CYS A 22 -9.52 28.71 -9.63
CA CYS A 22 -10.43 27.72 -10.21
C CYS A 22 -10.40 26.43 -9.39
N GLY A 23 -9.22 25.92 -9.05
CA GLY A 23 -9.07 24.74 -8.21
C GLY A 23 -9.69 24.91 -6.82
N ASN A 24 -9.52 26.07 -6.19
CA ASN A 24 -10.16 26.39 -4.92
C ASN A 24 -11.69 26.39 -5.03
N ALA A 25 -12.25 26.97 -6.09
CA ALA A 25 -13.69 26.97 -6.31
C ALA A 25 -14.25 25.54 -6.46
N HIS A 26 -13.58 24.68 -7.22
CA HIS A 26 -13.94 23.25 -7.32
C HIS A 26 -13.80 22.53 -5.97
N TYR A 27 -12.74 22.82 -5.21
CA TYR A 27 -12.50 22.20 -3.91
C TYR A 27 -13.62 22.52 -2.92
N GLN A 28 -14.08 23.77 -2.86
CA GLN A 28 -15.18 24.19 -1.98
C GLN A 28 -16.50 23.50 -2.34
N ARG A 29 -16.69 23.12 -3.61
CA ARG A 29 -17.85 22.35 -4.09
C ARG A 29 -17.68 20.83 -3.91
N ALA A 30 -16.62 20.40 -3.21
CA ALA A 30 -16.23 19.00 -3.06
C ALA A 30 -15.94 18.25 -4.37
N ASP A 31 -15.74 18.96 -5.48
CA ASP A 31 -15.28 18.37 -6.74
C ASP A 31 -13.76 18.27 -6.72
N PHE A 32 -13.27 17.24 -6.02
CA PHE A 32 -11.84 17.07 -5.78
C PHE A 32 -11.08 16.66 -7.04
N VAL A 33 -11.74 16.04 -8.03
CA VAL A 33 -11.12 15.66 -9.30
C VAL A 33 -10.81 16.90 -10.12
N LEU A 34 -11.79 17.79 -10.32
CA LEU A 34 -11.56 19.05 -11.05
C LEU A 34 -10.63 19.99 -10.28
N ALA A 35 -10.71 19.99 -8.94
CA ALA A 35 -9.77 20.73 -8.11
C ALA A 35 -8.32 20.26 -8.33
N ALA A 36 -8.08 18.94 -8.25
CA ALA A 36 -6.75 18.36 -8.48
C ALA A 36 -6.22 18.69 -9.88
N ASN A 37 -7.04 18.55 -10.92
CA ASN A 37 -6.66 18.91 -12.29
C ASN A 37 -6.28 20.40 -12.40
N SER A 38 -7.06 21.29 -11.78
CA SER A 38 -6.78 22.73 -11.81
C SER A 38 -5.46 23.09 -11.11
N TYR A 39 -5.15 22.47 -9.98
CA TYR A 39 -3.87 22.68 -9.29
C TYR A 39 -2.69 22.11 -10.08
N ASP A 40 -2.85 20.95 -10.74
CA ASP A 40 -1.82 20.37 -11.60
C ASP A 40 -1.52 21.28 -12.79
N LEU A 41 -2.55 21.86 -13.43
CA LEU A 41 -2.39 22.87 -14.48
C LEU A 41 -1.69 24.14 -13.98
N ALA A 42 -1.97 24.57 -12.75
CA ALA A 42 -1.28 25.70 -12.12
C ALA A 42 0.22 25.39 -11.94
N ILE A 43 0.55 24.19 -11.44
CA ILE A 43 1.94 23.76 -11.25
C ILE A 43 2.66 23.65 -12.59
N LYS A 44 2.02 23.08 -13.62
CA LYS A 44 2.57 23.01 -14.97
C LYS A 44 2.89 24.39 -15.55
N ALA A 45 1.98 25.36 -15.37
CA ALA A 45 2.25 26.75 -15.77
C ALA A 45 3.47 27.33 -15.04
N ILE A 46 3.69 26.99 -13.77
CA ILE A 46 4.86 27.44 -13.02
C ILE A 46 6.14 26.75 -13.51
N THR A 47 6.11 25.43 -13.74
CA THR A 47 7.32 24.63 -14.04
C THR A 47 7.68 24.55 -15.51
N SER A 48 6.85 25.07 -16.41
CA SER A 48 7.18 25.09 -17.85
C SER A 48 8.44 25.91 -18.05
N SER A 49 9.43 25.37 -18.76
CA SER A 49 10.70 26.05 -19.07
C SER A 49 10.43 27.39 -19.74
N ALA A 50 10.73 28.48 -19.04
CA ALA A 50 10.62 29.81 -19.61
C ALA A 50 11.74 29.98 -20.64
N LYS A 51 11.39 30.44 -21.85
CA LYS A 51 12.36 30.92 -22.84
C LYS A 51 12.71 32.40 -22.64
N VAL A 52 12.14 33.00 -21.60
CA VAL A 52 12.28 34.39 -21.22
C VAL A 52 12.98 34.43 -19.86
N ASP A 53 13.99 35.28 -19.74
CA ASP A 53 14.70 35.49 -18.47
C ASP A 53 13.73 36.01 -17.41
N MET A 54 13.69 35.34 -16.26
CA MET A 54 12.87 35.73 -15.11
C MET A 54 13.74 36.44 -14.08
N THR A 55 13.16 37.42 -13.40
CA THR A 55 13.84 38.06 -12.26
C THR A 55 13.86 37.13 -11.05
N PHE A 56 14.83 37.31 -10.15
CA PHE A 56 14.91 36.54 -8.90
C PHE A 56 13.64 36.68 -8.04
N GLU A 57 13.05 37.87 -8.01
CA GLU A 57 11.80 38.16 -7.31
C GLU A 57 10.62 37.36 -7.89
N GLU A 58 10.52 37.26 -9.22
CA GLU A 58 9.47 36.49 -9.89
C GLU A 58 9.63 34.99 -9.64
N GLU A 59 10.87 34.47 -9.69
CA GLU A 59 11.15 33.08 -9.35
C GLU A 59 10.77 32.75 -7.92
N ALA A 60 11.11 33.61 -6.95
CA ALA A 60 10.73 33.45 -5.57
C ALA A 60 9.20 33.46 -5.38
N GLN A 61 8.49 34.36 -6.06
CA GLN A 61 7.02 34.41 -6.05
C GLN A 61 6.39 33.14 -6.63
N LEU A 62 6.89 32.67 -7.78
CA LEU A 62 6.45 31.44 -8.43
C LEU A 62 6.70 30.21 -7.55
N LEU A 63 7.84 30.15 -6.85
CA LEU A 63 8.15 29.08 -5.91
C LEU A 63 7.16 29.06 -4.74
N GLN A 64 6.86 30.22 -4.14
CA GLN A 64 5.84 30.31 -3.08
C GLN A 64 4.45 29.89 -3.58
N LEU A 65 4.10 30.27 -4.82
CA LEU A 65 2.84 29.86 -5.43
C LEU A 65 2.80 28.35 -5.72
N LYS A 66 3.92 27.77 -6.17
CA LYS A 66 4.07 26.32 -6.40
C LYS A 66 3.84 25.55 -5.11
N VAL A 67 4.44 25.99 -4.00
CA VAL A 67 4.22 25.38 -2.68
C VAL A 67 2.74 25.42 -2.28
N LYS A 68 2.06 26.57 -2.46
CA LYS A 68 0.62 26.68 -2.18
C LYS A 68 -0.20 25.71 -3.03
N CYS A 69 0.08 25.62 -4.34
CA CYS A 69 -0.61 24.73 -5.27
C CYS A 69 -0.36 23.25 -4.93
N LEU A 70 0.87 22.84 -4.64
CA LEU A 70 1.21 21.47 -4.23
C LEU A 70 0.50 21.07 -2.94
N ASN A 71 0.44 21.97 -1.96
CA ASN A 71 -0.25 21.71 -0.71
C ASN A 71 -1.75 21.48 -0.97
N ASN A 72 -2.38 22.31 -1.79
CA ASN A 72 -3.79 22.14 -2.16
C ASN A 72 -4.04 20.88 -2.98
N LEU A 73 -3.14 20.55 -3.91
CA LEU A 73 -3.18 19.30 -4.68
C LEU A 73 -3.13 18.08 -3.75
N ALA A 74 -2.23 18.08 -2.76
CA ALA A 74 -2.16 17.01 -1.75
C ALA A 74 -3.48 16.88 -0.98
N ALA A 75 -4.14 18.00 -0.67
CA ALA A 75 -5.45 17.99 0.01
C ALA A 75 -6.54 17.34 -0.86
N SER A 76 -6.58 17.65 -2.17
CA SER A 76 -7.52 17.03 -3.11
C SER A 76 -7.23 15.55 -3.30
N GLN A 77 -5.96 15.17 -3.48
CA GLN A 77 -5.55 13.77 -3.64
C GLN A 77 -5.88 12.93 -2.40
N LEU A 78 -5.72 13.48 -1.20
CA LEU A 78 -6.12 12.81 0.04
C LEU A 78 -7.63 12.58 0.12
N LYS A 79 -8.44 13.52 -0.39
CA LYS A 79 -9.91 13.36 -0.48
C LYS A 79 -10.35 12.30 -1.50
N LEU A 80 -9.49 12.01 -2.48
CA LEU A 80 -9.70 10.98 -3.51
C LEU A 80 -9.06 9.64 -3.15
N ASP A 81 -8.53 9.46 -1.93
CA ASP A 81 -7.77 8.28 -1.52
C ASP A 81 -6.54 7.96 -2.40
N HIS A 82 -6.03 8.94 -3.14
CA HIS A 82 -4.83 8.83 -3.96
C HIS A 82 -3.56 8.99 -3.10
N TYR A 83 -3.39 8.12 -2.09
CA TYR A 83 -2.41 8.31 -1.01
C TYR A 83 -0.97 8.47 -1.50
N ARG A 84 -0.51 7.62 -2.43
CA ARG A 84 0.84 7.75 -3.01
C ARG A 84 1.09 9.09 -3.69
N ALA A 85 0.09 9.62 -4.39
CA ALA A 85 0.20 10.93 -5.03
C ALA A 85 0.23 12.06 -3.98
N ALA A 86 -0.66 11.99 -2.99
CA ALA A 86 -0.70 12.94 -1.87
C ALA A 86 0.63 12.97 -1.09
N LEU A 87 1.27 11.82 -0.85
CA LEU A 87 2.59 11.75 -0.20
C LEU A 87 3.67 12.44 -1.03
N ARG A 88 3.71 12.23 -2.35
CA ARG A 88 4.66 12.93 -3.23
C ARG A 88 4.46 14.43 -3.17
N SER A 89 3.21 14.91 -3.31
CA SER A 89 2.91 16.33 -3.23
C SER A 89 3.27 16.92 -1.86
N CYS A 90 3.05 16.19 -0.75
CA CYS A 90 3.49 16.64 0.58
C CYS A 90 5.01 16.69 0.69
N SER A 91 5.74 15.67 0.22
CA SER A 91 7.21 15.66 0.27
C SER A 91 7.81 16.81 -0.53
N LEU A 92 7.29 17.09 -1.74
CA LEU A 92 7.74 18.24 -2.54
C LEU A 92 7.52 19.59 -1.84
N VAL A 93 6.45 19.73 -1.04
CA VAL A 93 6.27 20.94 -0.21
C VAL A 93 7.33 21.01 0.88
N LEU A 94 7.60 19.90 1.56
CA LEU A 94 8.52 19.84 2.69
C LEU A 94 9.99 19.96 2.27
N GLU A 95 10.34 19.58 1.04
CA GLU A 95 11.65 19.84 0.44
C GLU A 95 11.95 21.35 0.36
N HIS A 96 10.93 22.18 0.15
CA HIS A 96 11.06 23.64 0.10
C HIS A 96 10.77 24.32 1.45
N GLN A 97 9.85 23.76 2.24
CA GLN A 97 9.39 24.31 3.52
C GLN A 97 9.21 23.18 4.54
N PRO A 98 10.30 22.75 5.22
CA PRO A 98 10.26 21.59 6.11
C PRO A 98 9.30 21.79 7.30
N ASP A 99 9.11 23.02 7.76
CA ASP A 99 8.24 23.36 8.89
C ASP A 99 6.78 23.66 8.47
N ASN A 100 6.39 23.33 7.24
CA ASN A 100 5.03 23.58 6.76
C ASN A 100 4.01 22.68 7.47
N ILE A 101 3.37 23.21 8.51
CA ILE A 101 2.41 22.50 9.37
C ILE A 101 1.30 21.81 8.57
N LYS A 102 0.78 22.46 7.51
CA LYS A 102 -0.28 21.88 6.67
C LYS A 102 0.21 20.64 5.92
N ALA A 103 1.41 20.69 5.37
CA ALA A 103 1.99 19.56 4.64
C ALA A 103 2.38 18.41 5.59
N LEU A 104 2.97 18.71 6.76
CA LEU A 104 3.27 17.72 7.80
C LEU A 104 2.01 16.98 8.26
N PHE A 105 0.96 17.72 8.60
CA PHE A 105 -0.32 17.14 9.01
C PHE A 105 -0.95 16.27 7.92
N ARG A 106 -0.97 16.76 6.67
CA ARG A 106 -1.52 16.01 5.53
C ARG A 106 -0.71 14.74 5.25
N LYS A 107 0.62 14.79 5.33
CA LYS A 107 1.49 13.62 5.18
C LYS A 107 1.19 12.57 6.23
N GLY A 108 1.13 12.96 7.51
CA GLY A 108 0.77 12.06 8.62
C GLY A 108 -0.61 11.41 8.42
N LYS A 109 -1.62 12.22 8.08
CA LYS A 109 -2.98 11.73 7.78
C LYS A 109 -3.02 10.75 6.61
N THR A 110 -2.22 11.01 5.57
CA THR A 110 -2.12 10.15 4.38
C THR A 110 -1.49 8.80 4.72
N ILE A 111 -0.37 8.80 5.45
CA ILE A 111 0.30 7.57 5.91
C ILE A 111 -0.67 6.72 6.74
N HIS A 112 -1.35 7.34 7.70
CA HIS A 112 -2.32 6.64 8.55
C HIS A 112 -3.46 6.00 7.73
N ALA A 113 -4.02 6.73 6.76
CA ALA A 113 -5.09 6.23 5.90
C ALA A 113 -4.63 5.05 5.02
N GLU A 114 -3.44 5.17 4.41
CA GLU A 114 -2.86 4.10 3.58
C GLU A 114 -2.58 2.84 4.41
N LEU A 115 -1.96 2.98 5.58
CA LEU A 115 -1.70 1.85 6.48
C LEU A 115 -3.00 1.18 6.93
N SER A 116 -4.01 1.96 7.33
CA SER A 116 -5.32 1.41 7.72
C SER A 116 -5.95 0.58 6.59
N LYS A 117 -5.90 1.07 5.35
CA LYS A 117 -6.40 0.35 4.17
C LYS A 117 -5.62 -0.94 3.91
N LEU A 118 -4.30 -0.90 4.02
CA LEU A 118 -3.44 -2.08 3.83
C LEU A 118 -3.65 -3.13 4.92
N VAL A 119 -3.77 -2.73 6.18
CA VAL A 119 -4.07 -3.63 7.30
C VAL A 119 -5.40 -4.34 7.10
N LYS A 120 -6.46 -3.60 6.72
CA LYS A 120 -7.77 -4.21 6.41
C LYS A 120 -7.69 -5.20 5.25
N LYS A 121 -6.97 -4.85 4.18
CA LYS A 121 -6.77 -5.74 3.03
C LYS A 121 -6.03 -7.03 3.43
N HIS A 122 -4.99 -6.90 4.25
CA HIS A 122 -4.23 -8.04 4.76
C HIS A 122 -5.06 -8.92 5.71
N ALA A 123 -5.88 -8.31 6.57
CA ALA A 123 -6.81 -9.05 7.43
C ALA A 123 -7.86 -9.82 6.61
N ALA A 124 -8.43 -9.20 5.58
CA ALA A 124 -9.36 -9.85 4.66
C ALA A 124 -8.70 -11.04 3.94
N GLN A 125 -7.47 -10.86 3.45
CA GLN A 125 -6.70 -11.92 2.81
C GLN A 125 -6.45 -13.10 3.77
N ARG A 126 -6.01 -12.83 5.00
CA ARG A 126 -5.86 -13.88 6.02
C ARG A 126 -7.17 -14.58 6.34
N SER A 127 -8.28 -13.85 6.37
CA SER A 127 -9.61 -14.45 6.57
C SER A 127 -10.00 -15.37 5.42
N THR A 128 -9.71 -15.00 4.18
CA THR A 128 -9.99 -15.86 3.01
C THR A 128 -9.12 -17.12 3.03
N GLU A 129 -7.84 -16.98 3.36
CA GLU A 129 -6.89 -18.08 3.45
C GLU A 129 -7.29 -19.08 4.55
N THR A 130 -7.59 -18.61 5.75
CA THR A 130 -8.06 -19.47 6.86
C THR A 130 -9.38 -20.16 6.56
N ALA A 131 -10.30 -19.51 5.84
CA ALA A 131 -11.54 -20.13 5.38
C ALA A 131 -11.29 -21.23 4.34
N LEU A 132 -10.34 -21.04 3.41
CA LEU A 132 -9.93 -22.06 2.44
C LEU A 132 -9.28 -23.26 3.14
N TYR A 133 -8.32 -23.03 4.05
CA TYR A 133 -7.71 -24.10 4.83
C TYR A 133 -8.75 -24.90 5.63
N ARG A 134 -9.70 -24.23 6.29
CA ARG A 134 -10.80 -24.89 7.02
C ARG A 134 -11.66 -25.76 6.11
N LYS A 135 -11.92 -25.35 4.86
CA LYS A 135 -12.69 -26.15 3.90
C LYS A 135 -11.92 -27.38 3.43
N MET A 136 -10.62 -27.24 3.18
CA MET A 136 -9.77 -28.32 2.66
C MET A 136 -9.45 -29.38 3.71
N LEU A 137 -9.15 -28.96 4.94
CA LEU A 137 -8.69 -29.84 6.02
C LEU A 137 -9.81 -30.23 7.00
N GLY A 138 -11.00 -29.67 6.84
CA GLY A 138 -12.10 -29.83 7.77
C GLY A 138 -11.90 -29.00 9.06
N ASN A 139 -12.91 -29.05 9.93
CA ASN A 139 -12.89 -28.31 11.19
C ASN A 139 -12.31 -29.23 12.28
N PRO A 140 -11.11 -29.01 12.85
CA PRO A 140 -10.57 -29.87 13.90
C PRO A 140 -11.43 -29.85 15.18
N SER A 141 -12.30 -28.86 15.32
CA SER A 141 -13.31 -28.77 16.39
C SER A 141 -14.50 -29.71 16.22
N ARG A 142 -14.66 -30.34 15.04
CA ARG A 142 -15.53 -31.52 14.86
C ARG A 142 -14.63 -32.75 14.94
N LEU A 143 -14.25 -33.12 16.15
CA LEU A 143 -14.02 -34.54 16.43
C LEU A 143 -15.27 -35.29 15.93
N PRO A 144 -15.12 -36.42 15.22
CA PRO A 144 -16.27 -37.21 14.81
C PRO A 144 -17.12 -37.47 16.05
N ALA A 145 -18.43 -37.26 15.92
CA ALA A 145 -19.38 -37.56 16.98
C ALA A 145 -19.06 -38.96 17.53
N LYS A 146 -18.81 -39.02 18.83
CA LYS A 146 -18.57 -40.23 19.61
C LYS A 146 -19.40 -41.38 19.04
N CYS A 147 -18.75 -42.36 18.41
CA CYS A 147 -19.41 -43.58 17.97
C CYS A 147 -20.16 -44.15 19.18
N PRO A 148 -21.43 -44.59 19.05
CA PRO A 148 -22.12 -45.23 20.16
C PRO A 148 -21.31 -46.46 20.53
N GLY A 149 -20.87 -46.51 21.78
CA GLY A 149 -19.89 -47.45 22.27
C GLY A 149 -20.25 -48.88 21.92
N LYS A 150 -19.32 -49.58 21.27
CA LYS A 150 -19.20 -51.03 21.36
C LYS A 150 -17.73 -51.37 21.58
N GLY A 151 -17.44 -51.89 22.76
CA GLY A 151 -16.30 -52.73 23.11
C GLY A 151 -14.91 -52.13 22.91
N ALA A 152 -14.25 -51.77 24.00
CA ALA A 152 -12.79 -51.68 24.03
C ALA A 152 -12.20 -53.04 23.60
N TRP A 153 -11.67 -53.15 22.38
CA TRP A 153 -10.83 -54.29 22.03
C TRP A 153 -9.43 -54.03 22.56
N SER A 154 -9.21 -54.47 23.79
CA SER A 154 -7.88 -54.53 24.40
C SER A 154 -7.09 -55.62 23.69
N ILE A 155 -6.13 -55.22 22.85
CA ILE A 155 -5.18 -56.17 22.26
C ILE A 155 -4.19 -56.58 23.37
N PRO A 156 -4.08 -57.88 23.71
CA PRO A 156 -3.20 -58.31 24.78
C PRO A 156 -1.73 -58.15 24.37
N TRP A 157 -0.92 -57.56 25.27
CA TRP A 157 0.52 -57.28 25.09
C TRP A 157 1.38 -58.48 24.69
N LYS A 158 0.83 -59.69 24.80
CA LYS A 158 1.45 -60.96 24.38
C LYS A 158 1.75 -61.02 22.88
N TRP A 159 0.99 -60.29 22.07
CA TRP A 159 1.15 -60.24 20.62
C TRP A 159 2.05 -59.10 20.12
N LEU A 160 2.46 -58.17 20.99
CA LEU A 160 3.30 -57.04 20.60
C LEU A 160 4.80 -57.42 20.50
N PHE A 161 5.23 -58.50 21.15
CA PHE A 161 6.62 -58.97 21.11
C PHE A 161 6.94 -59.96 19.98
N GLY A 162 5.92 -60.49 19.27
CA GLY A 162 6.14 -61.40 18.14
C GLY A 162 6.65 -60.69 16.87
N ALA A 163 6.35 -59.40 16.71
CA ALA A 163 6.70 -58.63 15.51
C ALA A 163 8.15 -58.12 15.49
N THR A 164 8.85 -58.06 16.64
CA THR A 164 10.26 -57.64 16.71
C THR A 164 11.26 -58.75 16.39
N ALA A 165 10.87 -60.03 16.45
CA ALA A 165 11.77 -61.15 16.19
C ALA A 165 11.96 -61.46 14.69
N VAL A 166 11.04 -61.06 13.81
CA VAL A 166 11.12 -61.34 12.37
C VAL A 166 12.02 -60.35 11.62
N ALA A 167 12.19 -59.12 12.15
CA ALA A 167 12.97 -58.09 11.48
C ALA A 167 14.50 -58.21 11.68
N LEU A 168 14.97 -58.83 12.77
CA LEU A 168 16.41 -59.00 13.04
C LEU A 168 17.00 -60.30 12.45
N GLY A 169 16.18 -61.30 12.13
CA GLY A 169 16.65 -62.54 11.50
C GLY A 169 17.01 -62.40 10.01
N GLY A 170 16.39 -61.45 9.30
CA GLY A 170 16.62 -61.25 7.86
C GLY A 170 17.97 -60.61 7.53
N VAL A 171 18.50 -59.75 8.41
CA VAL A 171 19.74 -59.00 8.13
C VAL A 171 21.00 -59.86 8.33
N ALA A 172 20.96 -60.84 9.24
CA ALA A 172 22.10 -61.72 9.50
C ALA A 172 22.40 -62.69 8.35
N LEU A 173 21.38 -63.18 7.64
CA LEU A 173 21.56 -64.11 6.53
C LEU A 173 22.16 -63.43 5.28
N SER A 174 21.82 -62.16 5.03
CA SER A 174 22.35 -61.41 3.89
C SER A 174 23.83 -61.07 3.99
N VAL A 175 24.39 -60.94 5.19
CA VAL A 175 25.83 -60.65 5.40
C VAL A 175 26.68 -61.92 5.23
N VAL A 176 26.15 -63.10 5.60
CA VAL A 176 26.89 -64.37 5.50
C VAL A 176 26.94 -64.88 4.05
N ILE A 177 25.92 -64.60 3.22
CA ILE A 177 25.91 -64.99 1.80
C ILE A 177 26.80 -64.07 0.95
N ALA A 178 26.90 -62.77 1.29
CA ALA A 178 27.80 -61.85 0.58
C ALA A 178 29.30 -62.06 0.91
N ALA A 179 29.62 -62.81 1.97
CA ALA A 179 31.00 -63.15 2.35
C ALA A 179 31.49 -64.49 1.77
N ARG A 180 30.68 -65.18 0.96
CA ARG A 180 31.02 -66.48 0.39
C ARG A 180 30.61 -66.52 -1.09
N ASN A 181 31.62 -66.50 -1.96
CA ASN A 181 31.52 -67.10 -3.29
C ASN A 181 30.93 -68.51 -3.21
#